data_AF-A0A1Y5EFP7-F1
#
_entry.id   AF-A0A1Y5EFP7-F1
#
_cell.length_a   1.000
_cell.length_b   1.000
_cell.length_c   1.000
_cell.angle_alpha   90.00
_cell.angle_beta   90.00
_cell.angle_gamma   90.00
#
_symmetry.space_group_name_H-M   'P 1'
#
loop_
_entity.id
_entity.type
_entity.pdbx_description
1 polymer ?
#
loop_
_entity_poly.entity_id
_entity_poly.type
_entity_poly.pdbx_seq_one_letter_code
_entity_poly.pdbx_strand_id
1 'polypeptide(L)'
;MIKHNLLIIDDDIDYLKLLAESLDDTFEVRCASNLSVAQDLLRENIKFDIALVDENIGSDKGSDWIKSQQCSDNSPTSFILYSGLASEEAILKGLECGADDFLAKPFSLLGLHSKLDKLIDYQNKIHDFEDEIKSKNNVINVSMAQASKYGSCMQLTSKLNHCFTYEQIRDEVFAYFHAMDLHGCIAFYPINGKPNFYSAQKGVCSPVEIEVMELLKAKPRLYRFGPRTIFNHTLVSLFILNLEEGTVDTDIYIDALASVIECIGARMAFITYKNSLVCVQEQIKQAVSTTKKMVEISKHHQQEVMNEIVQKMGTSFHILDMTQDQEDYLTDLVHGALKKHSQDDINFLEVTQLLDKALNSVDQLQQLNTENDQIDNTYDIDDEDELF
;
A
#
# COMPACT_ATOMS: atom_id res chain seq x y z
N MET A 1 -12.20 -44.00 -6.42
CA MET A 1 -12.69 -43.05 -7.44
C MET A 1 -14.11 -42.69 -7.07
N ILE A 2 -14.47 -41.41 -7.13
CA ILE A 2 -15.87 -41.00 -7.09
C ILE A 2 -16.48 -41.51 -8.41
N LYS A 3 -17.56 -42.28 -8.33
CA LYS A 3 -18.28 -42.74 -9.52
C LYS A 3 -19.25 -41.63 -9.94
N HIS A 4 -19.35 -41.39 -11.24
CA HIS A 4 -20.34 -40.46 -11.79
C HIS A 4 -21.72 -41.15 -11.83
N ASN A 5 -22.78 -40.39 -11.58
CA ASN A 5 -24.15 -40.89 -11.55
C ASN A 5 -24.71 -40.97 -12.98
N LEU A 6 -25.07 -42.17 -13.42
CA LEU A 6 -25.63 -42.43 -14.74
C LEU A 6 -27.10 -42.87 -14.63
N LEU A 7 -28.00 -42.17 -15.31
CA LEU A 7 -29.40 -42.57 -15.46
C LEU A 7 -29.59 -43.28 -16.81
N ILE A 8 -30.20 -44.46 -16.83
CA ILE A 8 -30.53 -45.19 -18.06
C ILE A 8 -32.05 -45.36 -18.15
N ILE A 9 -32.63 -44.99 -19.28
CA ILE A 9 -34.07 -45.05 -19.55
C ILE A 9 -34.33 -45.88 -20.81
N ASP A 10 -34.91 -47.07 -20.63
CA ASP A 10 -35.28 -48.01 -21.70
C ASP A 10 -36.49 -48.82 -21.25
N ASP A 11 -37.43 -49.15 -22.13
CA ASP A 11 -38.56 -50.02 -21.77
C ASP A 11 -38.19 -51.52 -21.81
N ASP A 12 -37.05 -51.88 -22.41
CA ASP A 12 -36.49 -53.23 -22.39
C ASP A 12 -35.71 -53.50 -21.08
N ILE A 13 -36.36 -54.23 -20.17
CA ILE A 13 -35.80 -54.58 -18.85
C ILE A 13 -34.54 -55.45 -18.96
N ASP A 14 -34.46 -56.34 -19.95
CA ASP A 14 -33.30 -57.21 -20.09
C ASP A 14 -32.11 -56.42 -20.64
N TYR A 15 -32.37 -55.45 -21.52
CA TYR A 15 -31.36 -54.51 -22.00
C TYR A 15 -30.85 -53.56 -20.89
N LEU A 16 -31.75 -53.06 -20.04
CA LEU A 16 -31.38 -52.26 -18.86
C LEU A 16 -30.42 -53.00 -17.93
N LYS A 17 -30.71 -54.27 -17.63
CA LYS A 17 -29.83 -55.09 -16.76
C LYS A 17 -28.46 -55.30 -17.38
N LEU A 18 -28.41 -55.59 -18.68
CA LEU A 18 -27.16 -55.75 -19.41
C LEU A 18 -26.29 -54.47 -19.37
N LEU A 19 -26.90 -53.31 -19.61
CA LEU A 19 -26.20 -52.03 -19.57
C LEU A 19 -25.75 -51.70 -18.15
N ALA A 20 -26.60 -51.92 -17.15
CA ALA A 20 -26.25 -51.71 -15.74
C ALA A 20 -25.06 -52.57 -15.33
N GLU A 21 -25.08 -53.88 -15.60
CA GLU A 21 -23.97 -54.78 -15.29
C GLU A 21 -22.68 -54.39 -16.02
N SER A 22 -22.77 -53.92 -17.27
CA SER A 22 -21.60 -53.52 -18.05
C SER A 22 -20.99 -52.17 -17.62
N LEU A 23 -21.73 -51.32 -16.90
CA LEU A 23 -21.33 -49.96 -16.54
C LEU A 23 -21.14 -49.77 -15.03
N ASP A 24 -21.50 -50.77 -14.21
CA ASP A 24 -21.40 -50.72 -12.75
C ASP A 24 -19.95 -50.53 -12.26
N ASP A 25 -18.95 -50.98 -13.01
CA ASP A 25 -17.54 -50.80 -12.64
C ASP A 25 -17.10 -49.32 -12.68
N THR A 26 -17.69 -48.50 -13.55
CA THR A 26 -17.26 -47.11 -13.82
C THR A 26 -18.25 -46.05 -13.35
N PHE A 27 -19.56 -46.34 -13.36
CA PHE A 27 -20.64 -45.40 -13.01
C PHE A 27 -21.50 -45.93 -11.87
N GLU A 28 -22.16 -45.02 -11.14
CA GLU A 28 -23.30 -45.38 -10.28
C GLU A 28 -24.57 -45.36 -11.13
N VAL A 29 -25.00 -46.54 -11.57
CA VAL A 29 -26.09 -46.67 -12.55
C VAL A 29 -27.45 -46.75 -11.87
N ARG A 30 -28.40 -45.92 -12.32
CA ARG A 30 -29.83 -46.00 -11.99
C ARG A 30 -30.62 -46.26 -13.25
N CYS A 31 -31.54 -47.22 -13.20
CA CYS A 31 -32.35 -47.61 -14.34
C CYS A 31 -33.81 -47.22 -14.15
N ALA A 32 -34.44 -46.73 -15.21
CA ALA A 32 -35.85 -46.43 -15.27
C ALA A 32 -36.50 -47.15 -16.46
N SER A 33 -37.52 -47.97 -16.19
CA SER A 33 -38.23 -48.73 -17.22
C SER A 33 -39.30 -47.92 -17.96
N ASN A 34 -39.52 -46.67 -17.56
CA ASN A 34 -40.44 -45.72 -18.19
C ASN A 34 -40.15 -44.30 -17.69
N LEU A 35 -40.75 -43.30 -18.36
CA LEU A 35 -40.53 -41.88 -18.04
C LEU A 35 -41.03 -41.47 -16.65
N SER A 36 -42.05 -42.13 -16.10
CA SER A 36 -42.56 -41.84 -14.76
C SER A 36 -41.53 -42.21 -13.69
N VAL A 37 -40.91 -43.38 -13.80
CA VAL A 37 -39.84 -43.82 -12.89
C VAL A 37 -38.63 -42.90 -12.99
N ALA A 38 -38.27 -42.46 -14.21
CA ALA A 38 -37.19 -41.51 -14.40
C ALA A 38 -37.46 -40.18 -13.67
N GLN A 39 -38.70 -39.67 -13.73
CA GLN A 39 -39.09 -38.45 -13.01
C GLN A 39 -39.06 -38.63 -11.50
N ASP A 40 -39.44 -39.79 -10.98
CA ASP A 40 -39.38 -40.06 -9.54
C ASP A 40 -37.92 -40.10 -9.05
N LEU A 41 -37.01 -40.73 -9.81
CA LEU A 41 -35.58 -40.71 -9.52
C LEU A 41 -34.98 -39.30 -9.53
N LEU A 42 -35.42 -38.44 -10.46
CA LEU A 42 -35.03 -37.03 -10.47
C LEU A 42 -35.60 -36.23 -9.29
N ARG A 43 -36.63 -36.71 -8.58
CA ARG A 43 -37.15 -36.04 -7.37
C ARG A 43 -36.40 -36.44 -6.10
N GLU A 44 -35.59 -37.49 -6.13
CA GLU A 44 -34.84 -37.99 -4.97
C GLU A 44 -33.61 -37.13 -4.60
N ASN A 45 -33.45 -35.92 -5.17
CA ASN A 45 -32.31 -35.01 -4.99
C ASN A 45 -30.95 -35.63 -5.38
N ILE A 46 -30.94 -36.68 -6.19
CA ILE A 46 -29.74 -37.22 -6.83
C ILE A 46 -29.48 -36.39 -8.09
N LYS A 47 -28.26 -35.89 -8.25
CA LYS A 47 -27.80 -35.25 -9.48
C LYS A 47 -27.15 -36.30 -10.38
N PHE A 48 -27.68 -36.42 -11.59
CA PHE A 48 -27.13 -37.31 -12.61
C PHE A 48 -26.19 -36.53 -13.52
N ASP A 49 -24.99 -37.06 -13.73
CA ASP A 49 -24.01 -36.45 -14.62
C ASP A 49 -24.38 -36.73 -16.09
N ILE A 50 -24.89 -37.94 -16.37
CA ILE A 50 -25.31 -38.34 -17.71
C ILE A 50 -26.66 -39.08 -17.64
N ALA A 51 -27.53 -38.82 -18.62
CA ALA A 51 -28.72 -39.62 -18.88
C ALA A 51 -28.64 -40.29 -20.26
N LEU A 52 -28.70 -41.61 -20.29
CA LEU A 52 -28.80 -42.42 -21.50
C LEU A 52 -30.28 -42.76 -21.74
N VAL A 53 -30.88 -42.19 -22.79
CA VAL A 53 -32.34 -42.22 -23.02
C VAL A 53 -32.66 -42.92 -24.34
N ASP A 54 -33.49 -43.96 -24.31
CA ASP A 54 -33.98 -44.59 -25.53
C ASP A 54 -35.02 -43.69 -26.23
N GLU A 55 -34.99 -43.67 -27.56
CA GLU A 55 -35.93 -42.86 -28.34
C GLU A 55 -37.38 -43.37 -28.23
N ASN A 56 -37.61 -44.68 -28.12
CA ASN A 56 -38.94 -45.28 -28.12
C ASN A 56 -39.19 -45.99 -26.79
N ILE A 57 -39.79 -45.30 -25.83
CA ILE A 57 -40.10 -45.85 -24.51
C ILE A 57 -41.60 -46.13 -24.45
N GLY A 58 -42.01 -47.34 -24.85
CA GLY A 58 -43.42 -47.71 -24.95
C GLY A 58 -44.19 -46.85 -25.97
N SER A 59 -45.13 -46.01 -25.50
CA SER A 59 -45.88 -45.05 -26.33
C SER A 59 -45.23 -43.67 -26.41
N ASP A 60 -44.22 -43.41 -25.58
CA ASP A 60 -43.63 -42.10 -25.38
C ASP A 60 -42.28 -41.99 -26.09
N LYS A 61 -41.84 -40.75 -26.32
CA LYS A 61 -40.56 -40.46 -26.99
C LYS A 61 -39.52 -39.92 -26.04
N GLY A 62 -38.33 -40.50 -26.07
CA GLY A 62 -37.17 -40.02 -25.31
C GLY A 62 -36.79 -38.58 -25.67
N SER A 63 -36.85 -38.21 -26.95
CA SER A 63 -36.57 -36.84 -27.41
C SER A 63 -37.48 -35.78 -26.76
N ASP A 64 -38.75 -36.10 -26.54
CA ASP A 64 -39.71 -35.17 -25.95
C ASP A 64 -39.47 -35.02 -24.45
N TRP A 65 -39.04 -36.11 -23.80
CA TRP A 65 -38.62 -36.07 -22.41
C TRP A 65 -37.36 -35.22 -22.21
N ILE A 66 -36.32 -35.37 -23.04
CA ILE A 66 -35.09 -34.55 -22.97
C ILE A 66 -35.45 -33.07 -23.07
N LYS A 67 -36.28 -32.68 -24.04
CA LYS A 67 -36.78 -31.29 -24.18
C LYS A 67 -37.48 -30.79 -22.92
N SER A 68 -38.29 -31.63 -22.26
CA SER A 68 -38.97 -31.25 -21.03
C SER A 68 -38.01 -31.04 -19.84
N GLN A 69 -36.88 -31.75 -19.82
CA GLN A 69 -35.92 -31.68 -18.72
C GLN A 69 -34.98 -30.48 -18.82
N GLN A 70 -34.75 -29.91 -20.01
CA GLN A 70 -33.90 -28.72 -20.16
C GLN A 70 -34.36 -27.49 -19.35
N CYS A 71 -35.63 -27.44 -18.94
CA CYS A 71 -36.18 -26.37 -18.10
C CYS A 71 -36.28 -26.73 -16.61
N SER A 72 -35.71 -27.86 -16.17
CA SER A 72 -35.80 -28.34 -14.79
C SER A 72 -34.50 -28.13 -14.02
N ASP A 73 -34.60 -27.63 -12.78
CA ASP A 73 -33.47 -27.36 -11.88
C ASP A 73 -32.71 -28.62 -11.42
N ASN A 74 -33.30 -29.81 -11.56
CA ASN A 74 -32.65 -31.09 -11.23
C ASN A 74 -32.47 -32.00 -12.46
N SER A 75 -32.27 -31.41 -13.63
CA SER A 75 -31.97 -32.14 -14.85
C SER A 75 -30.57 -32.75 -14.84
N PRO A 76 -30.36 -33.88 -15.53
CA PRO A 76 -29.03 -34.43 -15.79
C PRO A 76 -28.13 -33.42 -16.52
N THR A 77 -26.82 -33.45 -16.24
CA THR A 77 -25.86 -32.51 -16.85
C THR A 77 -25.65 -32.72 -18.34
N SER A 78 -25.69 -33.97 -18.81
CA SER A 78 -25.68 -34.29 -20.24
C SER A 78 -26.66 -35.41 -20.61
N PHE A 79 -27.11 -35.42 -21.86
CA PHE A 79 -28.04 -36.40 -22.40
C PHE A 79 -27.45 -37.13 -23.60
N ILE A 80 -27.59 -38.45 -23.64
CA ILE A 80 -27.30 -39.28 -24.81
C ILE A 80 -28.61 -39.90 -25.27
N LEU A 81 -29.04 -39.58 -26.49
CA LEU A 81 -30.17 -40.23 -27.11
C LEU A 81 -29.68 -41.47 -27.87
N TYR A 82 -30.34 -42.62 -27.70
CA TYR A 82 -30.01 -43.81 -28.47
C TYR A 82 -31.24 -44.44 -29.10
N SER A 83 -31.08 -44.95 -30.31
CA SER A 83 -32.21 -45.44 -31.12
C SER A 83 -31.80 -46.55 -32.08
N GLY A 84 -32.72 -47.46 -32.39
CA GLY A 84 -32.55 -48.47 -33.44
C GLY A 84 -32.61 -47.91 -34.87
N LEU A 85 -33.09 -46.67 -35.06
CA LEU A 85 -33.12 -46.04 -36.38
C LEU A 85 -31.88 -45.16 -36.58
N ALA A 86 -30.93 -45.63 -37.38
CA ALA A 86 -29.72 -44.89 -37.74
C ALA A 86 -29.94 -43.99 -38.98
N SER A 87 -31.04 -43.23 -39.03
CA SER A 87 -31.27 -42.28 -40.12
C SER A 87 -30.67 -40.91 -39.82
N GLU A 88 -30.27 -40.18 -40.86
CA GLU A 88 -29.78 -38.80 -40.74
C GLU A 88 -30.82 -37.89 -40.05
N GLU A 89 -32.11 -38.12 -40.33
CA GLU A 89 -33.22 -37.44 -39.66
C GLU A 89 -33.27 -37.72 -38.14
N ALA A 90 -32.89 -38.92 -37.68
CA ALA A 90 -32.89 -39.26 -36.26
C ALA A 90 -31.74 -38.56 -35.51
N ILE A 91 -30.57 -38.44 -36.15
CA ILE A 91 -29.42 -37.72 -35.62
C ILE A 91 -29.75 -36.23 -35.50
N LEU A 92 -30.35 -35.64 -36.55
CA LEU A 92 -30.77 -34.23 -36.53
C LEU A 92 -31.80 -33.96 -35.44
N LYS A 93 -32.78 -34.86 -35.25
CA LYS A 93 -33.77 -34.76 -34.15
C LYS A 93 -33.12 -34.86 -32.77
N GLY A 94 -32.11 -35.71 -32.61
CA GLY A 94 -31.32 -35.82 -31.38
C GLY A 94 -30.62 -34.50 -31.02
N LEU A 95 -30.06 -33.81 -32.01
CA LEU A 95 -29.47 -32.49 -31.82
C LEU A 95 -30.53 -31.42 -31.50
N GLU A 96 -31.68 -31.44 -32.19
CA GLU A 96 -32.79 -30.49 -31.95
C GLU A 96 -33.46 -30.67 -30.57
N CYS A 97 -33.41 -31.87 -29.99
CA CYS A 97 -33.88 -32.09 -28.62
C CYS A 97 -32.84 -31.72 -27.56
N GLY A 98 -31.65 -31.31 -27.99
CA GLY A 98 -30.49 -30.94 -27.18
C GLY A 98 -29.90 -32.11 -26.40
N ALA A 99 -29.79 -33.26 -27.05
CA ALA A 99 -28.88 -34.31 -26.63
C ALA A 99 -27.43 -33.93 -27.00
N ASP A 100 -26.49 -34.18 -26.10
CA ASP A 100 -25.05 -33.92 -26.30
C ASP A 100 -24.41 -34.94 -27.25
N ASP A 101 -24.97 -36.15 -27.33
CA ASP A 101 -24.53 -37.18 -28.27
C ASP A 101 -25.69 -38.10 -28.70
N PHE A 102 -25.50 -38.80 -29.82
CA PHE A 102 -26.43 -39.79 -30.36
C PHE A 102 -25.73 -41.16 -30.54
N LEU A 103 -26.48 -42.23 -30.28
CA LEU A 103 -25.99 -43.61 -30.40
C LEU A 103 -26.98 -44.50 -31.16
N ALA A 104 -26.54 -45.06 -32.29
CA ALA A 104 -27.34 -46.00 -33.06
C ALA A 104 -27.21 -47.43 -32.51
N LYS A 105 -28.33 -48.11 -32.25
CA LYS A 105 -28.35 -49.57 -31.99
C LYS A 105 -28.21 -50.33 -33.33
N PRO A 106 -27.43 -51.43 -33.40
CA PRO A 106 -26.63 -52.01 -32.34
C PRO A 106 -25.28 -51.27 -32.17
N PHE A 107 -24.90 -51.01 -30.93
CA PHE A 107 -23.61 -50.42 -30.57
C PHE A 107 -22.76 -51.41 -29.77
N SER A 108 -21.44 -51.21 -29.77
CA SER A 108 -20.55 -51.97 -28.90
C SER A 108 -20.49 -51.33 -27.51
N LEU A 109 -20.40 -52.15 -26.46
CA LEU A 109 -20.23 -51.66 -25.08
C LEU A 109 -18.96 -50.81 -24.94
N LEU A 110 -17.88 -51.19 -25.62
CA LEU A 110 -16.64 -50.38 -25.70
C LEU A 110 -16.89 -49.01 -26.33
N GLY A 111 -17.73 -48.93 -27.37
CA GLY A 111 -18.13 -47.67 -28.00
C GLY A 111 -18.97 -46.79 -27.08
N LEU A 112 -19.86 -47.39 -26.28
CA LEU A 112 -20.64 -46.67 -25.27
C LEU A 112 -19.73 -46.10 -24.17
N HIS A 113 -18.86 -46.93 -23.59
CA HIS A 113 -17.87 -46.49 -22.58
C HIS A 113 -17.04 -45.30 -23.07
N SER A 114 -16.48 -45.40 -24.28
CA SER A 114 -15.67 -44.29 -24.84
C SER A 114 -16.46 -42.99 -25.06
N LYS A 115 -17.77 -43.07 -25.34
CA LYS A 115 -18.63 -41.88 -25.46
C LYS A 115 -18.93 -41.26 -24.10
N LEU A 116 -19.24 -42.09 -23.10
CA LEU A 116 -19.48 -41.63 -21.73
C LEU A 116 -18.24 -40.93 -21.16
N ASP A 117 -17.04 -41.52 -21.31
CA ASP A 117 -15.79 -40.91 -20.83
C ASP A 117 -15.53 -39.54 -21.48
N LYS A 118 -15.78 -39.41 -22.79
CA LYS A 118 -15.61 -38.13 -23.51
C LYS A 118 -16.56 -37.05 -23.02
N LEU A 119 -17.78 -37.42 -22.64
CA LEU A 119 -18.75 -36.47 -22.10
C LEU A 119 -18.36 -36.01 -20.69
N ILE A 120 -17.86 -36.89 -19.84
CA ILE A 120 -17.29 -36.51 -18.54
C ILE A 120 -16.09 -35.57 -18.72
N ASP A 121 -15.17 -35.87 -19.62
CA ASP A 121 -14.04 -34.98 -19.95
C ASP A 121 -14.51 -33.62 -20.48
N TYR A 122 -15.59 -33.59 -21.24
CA TYR A 122 -16.19 -32.36 -21.76
C TYR A 122 -16.84 -31.53 -20.64
N GLN A 123 -17.59 -32.17 -19.73
CA GLN A 123 -18.17 -31.53 -18.55
C GLN A 123 -17.09 -30.93 -17.64
N ASN A 124 -16.01 -31.67 -17.38
CA ASN A 124 -14.88 -31.19 -16.57
C ASN A 124 -14.23 -29.95 -17.19
N LYS A 125 -14.05 -29.92 -18.52
CA LYS A 125 -13.51 -28.74 -19.22
C LYS A 125 -14.43 -27.53 -19.13
N ILE A 126 -15.75 -27.72 -19.26
CA ILE A 126 -16.72 -26.63 -19.09
C ILE A 126 -16.62 -26.08 -17.66
N HIS A 127 -16.55 -26.96 -16.66
CA HIS A 127 -16.38 -26.55 -15.27
C HIS A 127 -15.09 -25.76 -15.04
N ASP A 128 -13.97 -26.25 -15.57
CA ASP A 128 -12.67 -25.55 -15.51
C ASP A 128 -12.74 -24.16 -16.18
N PHE A 129 -13.44 -24.04 -17.31
CA PHE A 129 -13.67 -22.75 -17.99
C PHE A 129 -14.62 -21.83 -17.22
N GLU A 130 -15.68 -22.35 -16.61
CA GLU A 130 -16.58 -21.56 -15.76
C GLU A 130 -15.87 -21.04 -14.51
N ASP A 131 -14.98 -21.83 -13.93
CA ASP A 131 -14.12 -21.40 -12.83
C ASP A 131 -13.08 -20.36 -13.27
N GLU A 132 -12.54 -20.47 -14.50
CA GLU A 132 -11.71 -19.43 -15.12
C GLU A 132 -12.50 -18.12 -15.38
N ILE A 133 -13.78 -18.23 -15.77
CA ILE A 133 -14.67 -17.07 -15.98
C ILE A 133 -15.10 -16.46 -14.64
N LYS A 134 -15.38 -17.25 -13.60
CA LYS A 134 -15.57 -16.76 -12.23
C LYS A 134 -14.33 -16.04 -11.71
N SER A 135 -13.13 -16.51 -12.06
CA SER A 135 -11.87 -15.80 -11.81
C SER A 135 -11.80 -14.46 -12.56
N LYS A 136 -12.42 -14.30 -13.73
CA LYS A 136 -12.52 -13.01 -14.45
C LYS A 136 -13.61 -12.08 -13.90
N ASN A 137 -14.70 -12.60 -13.35
CA ASN A 137 -15.70 -11.78 -12.64
C ASN A 137 -15.17 -11.16 -11.33
N ASN A 138 -14.01 -11.62 -10.86
CA ASN A 138 -13.28 -11.00 -9.76
C ASN A 138 -12.73 -9.60 -10.13
N VAL A 139 -12.54 -9.28 -11.42
CA VAL A 139 -11.92 -8.02 -11.86
C VAL A 139 -12.76 -6.78 -11.51
N ILE A 140 -14.09 -6.88 -11.45
CA ILE A 140 -14.95 -5.72 -11.13
C ILE A 140 -14.92 -5.39 -9.63
N ASN A 141 -14.96 -6.40 -8.76
CA ASN A 141 -14.87 -6.19 -7.31
C ASN A 141 -13.42 -5.94 -6.83
N VAL A 142 -12.42 -6.59 -7.46
CA VAL A 142 -11.00 -6.33 -7.20
C VAL A 142 -10.60 -4.92 -7.66
N SER A 143 -11.15 -4.39 -8.77
CA SER A 143 -10.85 -3.01 -9.21
C SER A 143 -11.39 -1.96 -8.23
N MET A 144 -12.59 -2.15 -7.68
CA MET A 144 -13.14 -1.23 -6.67
C MET A 144 -12.42 -1.35 -5.32
N ALA A 145 -12.10 -2.56 -4.86
CA ALA A 145 -11.31 -2.77 -3.64
C ALA A 145 -9.86 -2.26 -3.79
N GLN A 146 -9.23 -2.45 -4.96
CA GLN A 146 -7.93 -1.88 -5.32
C GLN A 146 -7.97 -0.35 -5.32
N ALA A 147 -8.97 0.25 -5.98
CA ALA A 147 -9.13 1.70 -6.02
C ALA A 147 -9.35 2.29 -4.62
N SER A 148 -10.11 1.61 -3.75
CA SER A 148 -10.29 2.00 -2.35
C SER A 148 -8.97 1.93 -1.56
N LYS A 149 -8.22 0.82 -1.67
CA LYS A 149 -6.92 0.65 -0.98
C LYS A 149 -5.85 1.63 -1.46
N TYR A 150 -5.76 1.86 -2.78
CA TYR A 150 -4.91 2.91 -3.35
C TYR A 150 -5.38 4.30 -2.93
N GLY A 151 -6.69 4.54 -2.86
CA GLY A 151 -7.27 5.79 -2.34
C GLY A 151 -6.85 6.08 -0.91
N SER A 152 -6.94 5.10 -0.01
CA SER A 152 -6.44 5.23 1.37
C SER A 152 -4.93 5.47 1.45
N CYS A 153 -4.15 4.86 0.55
CA CYS A 153 -2.71 5.14 0.43
C CYS A 153 -2.42 6.57 -0.05
N MET A 154 -3.20 7.08 -1.00
CA MET A 154 -3.10 8.47 -1.47
C MET A 154 -3.48 9.46 -0.36
N GLN A 155 -4.53 9.17 0.40
CA GLN A 155 -4.92 9.96 1.57
C GLN A 155 -3.80 9.97 2.63
N LEU A 156 -3.22 8.82 2.96
CA LEU A 156 -2.06 8.75 3.87
C LEU A 156 -0.90 9.60 3.35
N THR A 157 -0.57 9.51 2.07
CA THR A 157 0.49 10.32 1.44
C THR A 157 0.22 11.81 1.61
N SER A 158 -1.04 12.25 1.43
CA SER A 158 -1.44 13.63 1.66
C SER A 158 -1.24 14.04 3.13
N LYS A 159 -1.70 13.24 4.09
CA LYS A 159 -1.56 13.52 5.52
C LYS A 159 -0.09 13.54 5.98
N LEU A 160 0.74 12.66 5.43
CA LEU A 160 2.18 12.63 5.69
C LEU A 160 2.87 13.94 5.27
N ASN A 161 2.40 14.60 4.20
CA ASN A 161 2.93 15.90 3.77
C ASN A 161 2.68 17.02 4.79
N HIS A 162 1.75 16.85 5.72
CA HIS A 162 1.43 17.82 6.77
C HIS A 162 2.05 17.45 8.12
N CYS A 163 2.81 16.35 8.20
CA CYS A 163 3.46 15.92 9.44
C CYS A 163 4.80 16.65 9.65
N PHE A 164 5.05 17.26 10.80
CA PHE A 164 6.31 17.97 11.08
C PHE A 164 7.15 17.32 12.19
N THR A 165 6.63 16.24 12.78
CA THR A 165 7.27 15.46 13.84
C THR A 165 7.22 13.96 13.54
N TYR A 166 8.11 13.18 14.14
CA TYR A 166 8.12 11.72 13.94
C TYR A 166 6.90 11.06 14.60
N GLU A 167 6.39 11.64 15.68
CA GLU A 167 5.19 11.21 16.37
C GLU A 167 3.95 11.36 15.48
N GLN A 168 3.80 12.48 14.77
CA GLN A 168 2.70 12.67 13.81
C GLN A 168 2.76 11.66 12.67
N ILE A 169 3.95 11.43 12.10
CA ILE A 169 4.14 10.41 11.05
C ILE A 169 3.72 9.02 11.58
N ARG A 170 4.15 8.67 12.79
CA ARG A 170 3.79 7.39 13.44
C ARG A 170 2.27 7.27 13.55
N ASP A 171 1.61 8.30 14.07
CA ASP A 171 0.18 8.26 14.37
C ASP A 171 -0.65 8.12 13.08
N GLU A 172 -0.28 8.82 12.01
CA GLU A 172 -0.95 8.68 10.70
C GLU A 172 -0.75 7.30 10.07
N VAL A 173 0.48 6.76 10.12
CA VAL A 173 0.75 5.42 9.59
C VAL A 173 0.03 4.34 10.41
N PHE A 174 -0.06 4.51 11.74
CA PHE A 174 -0.80 3.60 12.60
C PHE A 174 -2.31 3.70 12.41
N ALA A 175 -2.86 4.89 12.16
CA ALA A 175 -4.25 5.05 11.76
C ALA A 175 -4.55 4.30 10.46
N TYR A 176 -3.64 4.37 9.48
CA TYR A 176 -3.73 3.58 8.25
C TYR A 176 -3.65 2.07 8.52
N PHE A 177 -2.72 1.61 9.36
CA PHE A 177 -2.62 0.21 9.73
C PHE A 177 -3.92 -0.29 10.38
N HIS A 178 -4.49 0.47 11.32
CA HIS A 178 -5.75 0.13 11.96
C HIS A 178 -6.93 0.09 10.97
N ALA A 179 -7.01 1.07 10.05
CA ALA A 179 -8.07 1.11 9.04
C ALA A 179 -8.01 -0.06 8.05
N MET A 180 -6.82 -0.61 7.82
CA MET A 180 -6.58 -1.73 6.90
C MET A 180 -6.47 -3.10 7.59
N ASP A 181 -6.74 -3.18 8.89
CA ASP A 181 -6.56 -4.39 9.71
C ASP A 181 -5.12 -4.97 9.65
N LEU A 182 -4.13 -4.09 9.49
CA LEU A 182 -2.72 -4.44 9.47
C LEU A 182 -2.11 -4.31 10.87
N HIS A 183 -1.30 -5.30 11.22
CA HIS A 183 -0.52 -5.33 12.43
C HIS A 183 0.94 -5.06 12.09
N GLY A 184 1.52 -4.00 12.63
CA GLY A 184 2.90 -3.68 12.29
C GLY A 184 3.64 -2.84 13.32
N CYS A 185 4.95 -2.75 13.10
CA CYS A 185 5.88 -1.91 13.83
C CYS A 185 6.57 -0.95 12.86
N ILE A 186 6.99 0.21 13.36
CA ILE A 186 7.72 1.23 12.60
C ILE A 186 9.02 1.52 13.34
N ALA A 187 10.12 1.56 12.61
CA ALA A 187 11.41 2.02 13.11
C ALA A 187 11.87 3.23 12.34
N PHE A 188 12.13 4.33 13.04
CA PHE A 188 12.75 5.51 12.49
C PHE A 188 14.25 5.48 12.77
N TYR A 189 15.04 5.85 11.75
CA TYR A 189 16.50 5.97 11.81
C TYR A 189 16.89 7.41 11.47
N PRO A 190 16.83 8.34 12.43
CA PRO A 190 17.20 9.73 12.22
C PRO A 190 18.69 9.84 11.85
N ILE A 191 19.05 10.77 10.95
CA ILE A 191 20.44 10.97 10.51
C ILE A 191 21.35 11.35 11.68
N ASN A 192 20.84 12.16 12.61
CA ASN A 192 21.58 12.71 13.75
C ASN A 192 20.98 12.27 15.10
N GLY A 193 20.52 11.02 15.22
CA GLY A 193 19.83 10.55 16.42
C GLY A 193 19.93 9.06 16.65
N LYS A 194 19.34 8.60 17.77
CA LYS A 194 19.17 7.18 18.03
C LYS A 194 17.94 6.66 17.27
N PRO A 195 17.95 5.39 16.84
CA PRO A 195 16.76 4.77 16.27
C PRO A 195 15.62 4.74 17.28
N ASN A 196 14.41 4.99 16.81
CA ASN A 196 13.18 4.92 17.61
C ASN A 196 12.27 3.83 17.03
N PHE A 197 11.66 3.03 17.90
CA PHE A 197 10.84 1.87 17.52
C PHE A 197 9.46 1.97 18.15
N TYR A 198 8.42 1.77 17.35
CA TYR A 198 7.03 1.86 17.77
C TYR A 198 6.23 0.66 17.27
N SER A 199 5.31 0.18 18.09
CA SER A 199 4.39 -0.91 17.74
C SER A 199 2.97 -0.35 17.64
N ALA A 200 2.26 -0.67 16.56
CA ALA A 200 0.87 -0.21 16.39
C ALA A 200 -0.07 -0.77 17.47
N GLN A 201 0.23 -1.97 18.00
CA GLN A 201 -0.64 -2.69 18.93
C GLN A 201 -0.38 -2.31 20.38
N LYS A 202 0.89 -2.08 20.74
CA LYS A 202 1.33 -1.87 22.14
C LYS A 202 1.83 -0.45 22.40
N GLY A 203 1.94 0.39 21.36
CA GLY A 203 2.60 1.69 21.39
C GLY A 203 4.14 1.60 21.42
N VAL A 204 4.69 0.64 22.15
CA VAL A 204 6.14 0.41 22.32
C VAL A 204 6.53 -0.98 21.83
N CYS A 205 7.65 -1.09 21.11
CA CYS A 205 8.19 -2.37 20.69
C CYS A 205 8.80 -3.16 21.86
N SER A 206 8.57 -4.47 21.87
CA SER A 206 9.27 -5.43 22.72
C SER A 206 10.74 -5.60 22.28
N PRO A 207 11.64 -6.06 23.18
CA PRO A 207 13.04 -6.28 22.83
C PRO A 207 13.22 -7.20 21.60
N VAL A 208 12.38 -8.22 21.47
CA VAL A 208 12.40 -9.16 20.34
C VAL A 208 12.01 -8.47 19.03
N GLU A 209 10.99 -7.62 19.04
CA GLU A 209 10.57 -6.86 17.85
C GLU A 209 11.69 -5.92 17.39
N ILE A 210 12.39 -5.28 18.32
CA ILE A 210 13.54 -4.41 18.02
C ILE A 210 14.69 -5.20 17.40
N GLU A 211 15.12 -6.29 18.03
CA GLU A 211 16.22 -7.15 17.52
C GLU A 211 15.92 -7.69 16.12
N VAL A 212 14.68 -8.12 15.88
CA VAL A 212 14.25 -8.60 14.56
C VAL A 212 14.32 -7.48 13.53
N MET A 213 13.85 -6.28 13.84
CA MET A 213 13.90 -5.15 12.90
C MET A 213 15.33 -4.71 12.59
N GLU A 214 16.21 -4.70 13.59
CA GLU A 214 17.64 -4.39 13.40
C GLU A 214 18.34 -5.43 12.52
N LEU A 215 18.09 -6.72 12.76
CA LEU A 215 18.64 -7.80 11.93
C LEU A 215 18.16 -7.70 10.48
N LEU A 216 16.87 -7.40 10.31
CA LEU A 216 16.24 -7.33 9.00
C LEU A 216 16.53 -6.02 8.26
N LYS A 217 17.00 -4.98 8.93
CA LYS A 217 17.42 -3.71 8.30
C LYS A 217 18.53 -3.91 7.25
N ALA A 218 19.41 -4.90 7.44
CA ALA A 218 20.48 -5.23 6.50
C ALA A 218 20.00 -6.03 5.27
N LYS A 219 18.73 -6.44 5.23
CA LYS A 219 18.12 -7.17 4.11
C LYS A 219 17.71 -6.20 3.00
N PRO A 220 17.33 -6.72 1.81
CA PRO A 220 16.82 -5.90 0.72
C PRO A 220 15.61 -5.04 1.13
N ARG A 221 15.26 -4.08 0.26
CA ARG A 221 14.13 -3.16 0.45
C ARG A 221 12.83 -3.85 0.84
N LEU A 222 12.57 -5.03 0.30
CA LEU A 222 11.45 -5.89 0.66
C LEU A 222 12.01 -7.24 1.08
N TYR A 223 11.64 -7.71 2.27
CA TYR A 223 11.99 -9.05 2.73
C TYR A 223 10.80 -9.72 3.40
N ARG A 224 10.48 -10.94 2.97
CA ARG A 224 9.31 -11.70 3.39
C ARG A 224 9.71 -13.01 4.04
N PHE A 225 9.00 -13.41 5.09
CA PHE A 225 9.15 -14.72 5.73
C PHE A 225 7.84 -15.15 6.39
N GLY A 226 7.12 -16.05 5.70
CA GLY A 226 5.77 -16.46 6.12
C GLY A 226 4.82 -15.25 6.12
N PRO A 227 3.98 -15.07 7.15
CA PRO A 227 3.02 -13.96 7.18
C PRO A 227 3.66 -12.60 7.53
N ARG A 228 5.00 -12.53 7.64
CA ARG A 228 5.70 -11.31 8.08
C ARG A 228 6.50 -10.71 6.94
N THR A 229 6.37 -9.41 6.79
CA THR A 229 7.01 -8.65 5.71
C THR A 229 7.62 -7.38 6.27
N ILE A 230 8.89 -7.13 5.96
CA ILE A 230 9.56 -5.87 6.27
C ILE A 230 9.82 -5.08 4.98
N PHE A 231 9.51 -3.79 5.05
CA PHE A 231 9.86 -2.79 4.06
C PHE A 231 10.96 -1.91 4.65
N ASN A 232 12.10 -1.85 3.99
CA ASN A 232 13.28 -1.10 4.42
C ASN A 232 13.50 0.09 3.47
N HIS A 233 13.58 1.28 4.04
CA HIS A 233 14.11 2.50 3.43
C HIS A 233 15.31 2.97 4.25
N THR A 234 16.13 3.89 3.76
CA THR A 234 17.33 4.37 4.47
C THR A 234 16.98 4.91 5.87
N LEU A 235 15.96 5.77 5.96
CA LEU A 235 15.55 6.47 7.18
C LEU A 235 14.44 5.78 7.98
N VAL A 236 13.75 4.78 7.43
CA VAL A 236 12.61 4.15 8.08
C VAL A 236 12.50 2.67 7.69
N SER A 237 11.99 1.83 8.60
CA SER A 237 11.55 0.47 8.29
C SER A 237 10.12 0.25 8.78
N LEU A 238 9.28 -0.35 7.95
CA LEU A 238 7.94 -0.79 8.29
C LEU A 238 7.93 -2.31 8.38
N PHE A 239 7.54 -2.87 9.52
CA PHE A 239 7.49 -4.31 9.75
C PHE A 239 6.06 -4.77 9.97
N ILE A 240 5.47 -5.42 8.98
CA ILE A 240 4.10 -5.94 9.00
C ILE A 240 4.12 -7.41 9.44
N LEU A 241 3.24 -7.75 10.38
CA LEU A 241 3.21 -9.04 11.08
C LEU A 241 2.17 -10.03 10.53
N ASN A 242 1.18 -9.54 9.77
CA ASN A 242 0.00 -10.30 9.32
C ASN A 242 -0.30 -10.14 7.83
N LEU A 243 0.73 -10.21 6.98
CA LEU A 243 0.57 -10.17 5.53
C LEU A 243 0.70 -11.57 4.93
N GLU A 244 -0.44 -12.24 4.70
CA GLU A 244 -0.52 -13.63 4.22
C GLU A 244 0.00 -13.82 2.78
N GLU A 245 0.63 -14.96 2.48
CA GLU A 245 1.13 -15.23 1.13
C GLU A 245 0.01 -15.72 0.19
N GLY A 246 0.03 -15.26 -1.06
CA GLY A 246 -0.84 -15.77 -2.12
C GLY A 246 -2.23 -15.15 -2.23
N THR A 247 -2.54 -14.12 -1.44
CA THR A 247 -3.79 -13.35 -1.57
C THR A 247 -3.58 -12.15 -2.52
N VAL A 248 -4.59 -11.85 -3.35
CA VAL A 248 -4.58 -10.68 -4.26
C VAL A 248 -4.39 -9.37 -3.48
N ASP A 249 -4.92 -9.31 -2.26
CA ASP A 249 -4.78 -8.17 -1.36
C ASP A 249 -3.34 -7.87 -0.94
N THR A 250 -2.51 -8.91 -0.82
CA THR A 250 -1.13 -8.76 -0.37
C THR A 250 -0.27 -8.04 -1.40
N ASP A 251 -0.43 -8.35 -2.68
CA ASP A 251 0.34 -7.67 -3.73
C ASP A 251 -0.03 -6.18 -3.80
N ILE A 252 -1.30 -5.84 -3.58
CA ILE A 252 -1.77 -4.45 -3.49
C ILE A 252 -1.14 -3.72 -2.30
N TYR A 253 -1.11 -4.35 -1.12
CA TYR A 253 -0.47 -3.75 0.05
C TYR A 253 1.04 -3.61 -0.13
N ILE A 254 1.70 -4.55 -0.80
CA ILE A 254 3.13 -4.46 -1.11
C ILE A 254 3.40 -3.23 -1.98
N ASP A 255 2.64 -3.06 -3.07
CA ASP A 255 2.80 -1.91 -3.96
C ASP A 255 2.50 -0.59 -3.24
N ALA A 256 1.41 -0.54 -2.47
CA ALA A 256 1.02 0.63 -1.70
C ALA A 256 2.08 1.00 -0.65
N LEU A 257 2.48 0.05 0.21
CA LEU A 257 3.45 0.30 1.28
C LEU A 257 4.85 0.59 0.74
N ALA A 258 5.22 0.05 -0.43
CA ALA A 258 6.47 0.38 -1.11
C ALA A 258 6.53 1.84 -1.57
N SER A 259 5.38 2.46 -1.88
CA SER A 259 5.25 3.89 -2.16
C SER A 259 5.21 4.73 -0.88
N VAL A 260 4.41 4.32 0.10
CA VAL A 260 4.28 5.01 1.40
C VAL A 260 5.62 5.15 2.10
N ILE A 261 6.45 4.10 2.11
CA ILE A 261 7.74 4.14 2.79
C ILE A 261 8.70 5.17 2.17
N GLU A 262 8.61 5.42 0.87
CA GLU A 262 9.38 6.49 0.19
C GLU A 262 8.88 7.86 0.62
N CYS A 263 7.56 8.05 0.70
CA CYS A 263 6.97 9.30 1.17
C CYS A 263 7.38 9.60 2.61
N ILE A 264 7.33 8.61 3.51
CA ILE A 264 7.79 8.75 4.89
C ILE A 264 9.29 9.11 4.92
N GLY A 265 10.10 8.42 4.12
CA GLY A 265 11.52 8.70 3.99
C GLY A 265 11.81 10.13 3.56
N ALA A 266 11.15 10.60 2.50
CA ALA A 266 11.27 11.97 2.00
C ALA A 266 10.82 12.99 3.04
N ARG A 267 9.71 12.72 3.75
CA ARG A 267 9.21 13.62 4.80
C ARG A 267 10.15 13.70 5.99
N MET A 268 10.72 12.58 6.42
CA MET A 268 11.73 12.57 7.49
C MET A 268 13.00 13.35 7.10
N ALA A 269 13.45 13.22 5.84
CA ALA A 269 14.57 14.00 5.33
C ALA A 269 14.24 15.50 5.34
N PHE A 270 13.04 15.88 4.92
CA PHE A 270 12.56 17.26 4.96
C PHE A 270 12.52 17.82 6.39
N ILE A 271 11.94 17.10 7.36
CA ILE A 271 11.90 17.50 8.77
C ILE A 271 13.33 17.71 9.29
N THR A 272 14.25 16.80 8.96
CA THR A 272 15.67 16.90 9.38
C THR A 272 16.34 18.13 8.79
N TYR A 273 16.12 18.40 7.50
CA TYR A 273 16.63 19.59 6.82
C TYR A 273 16.08 20.88 7.45
N LYS A 274 14.76 20.96 7.65
CA LYS A 274 14.09 22.10 8.28
C LYS A 274 14.64 22.37 9.68
N ASN A 275 14.74 21.35 10.53
CA ASN A 275 15.29 21.48 11.88
C ASN A 275 16.75 21.93 11.87
N SER A 276 17.54 21.46 10.90
CA SER A 276 18.93 21.88 10.74
C SER A 276 19.03 23.35 10.33
N LEU A 277 18.15 23.83 9.44
CA LEU A 277 18.09 25.25 9.05
C LEU A 277 17.74 26.14 10.23
N VAL A 278 16.73 25.76 11.03
CA VAL A 278 16.36 26.52 12.24
C VAL A 278 17.53 26.59 13.22
N CYS A 279 18.27 25.48 13.40
CA CYS A 279 19.47 25.47 14.24
C CYS A 279 20.56 26.40 13.71
N VAL A 280 20.85 26.40 12.40
CA VAL A 280 21.83 27.29 11.77
C VAL A 280 21.41 28.75 11.90
N GLN A 281 20.12 29.07 11.71
CA GLN A 281 19.59 30.42 11.90
C GLN A 281 19.83 30.91 13.34
N GLU A 282 19.54 30.07 14.33
CA GLU A 282 19.75 30.43 15.74
C GLU A 282 21.25 30.62 16.07
N GLN A 283 22.13 29.78 15.50
CA GLN A 283 23.58 29.94 15.63
C GLN A 283 24.08 31.24 15.01
N ILE A 284 23.58 31.62 13.83
CA ILE A 284 23.93 32.89 13.17
C ILE A 284 23.44 34.06 14.03
N LYS A 285 22.19 34.00 14.52
CA LYS A 285 21.62 35.03 15.39
C LYS A 285 22.46 35.22 16.67
N GLN A 286 22.87 34.13 17.30
CA GLN A 286 23.75 34.14 18.46
C GLN A 286 25.14 34.71 18.13
N ALA A 287 25.74 34.32 16.99
CA ALA A 287 27.05 34.81 16.56
C ALA A 287 27.03 36.31 16.27
N VAL A 288 26.01 36.80 15.57
CA VAL A 288 25.83 38.23 15.26
C VAL A 288 25.60 39.04 16.54
N SER A 289 24.74 38.56 17.45
CA SER A 289 24.51 39.20 18.75
C SER A 289 25.78 39.28 19.60
N THR A 290 26.57 38.20 19.64
CA THR A 290 27.84 38.15 20.37
C THR A 290 28.86 39.11 19.77
N THR A 291 28.93 39.18 18.44
CA THR A 291 29.82 40.10 17.72
C THR A 291 29.45 41.56 18.01
N LYS A 292 28.15 41.89 18.01
CA LYS A 292 27.67 43.24 18.36
C LYS A 292 28.11 43.66 19.76
N LYS A 293 27.93 42.78 20.76
CA LYS A 293 28.40 43.02 22.14
C LYS A 293 29.93 43.21 22.19
N MET A 294 30.68 42.38 21.47
CA MET A 294 32.15 42.48 21.43
C MET A 294 32.62 43.79 20.81
N VAL A 295 31.94 44.27 19.76
CA VAL A 295 32.22 45.57 19.13
C VAL A 295 31.95 46.73 20.10
N GLU A 296 30.83 46.70 20.83
CA GLU A 296 30.53 47.71 21.87
C GLU A 296 31.58 47.74 22.98
N ILE A 297 31.98 46.56 23.48
CA ILE A 297 33.04 46.45 24.49
C ILE A 297 34.37 46.98 23.94
N SER A 298 34.73 46.63 22.70
CA SER A 298 35.95 47.10 22.05
C SER A 298 35.96 48.63 21.92
N LYS A 299 34.82 49.24 21.57
CA LYS A 299 34.68 50.69 21.49
C LYS A 299 34.90 51.34 22.85
N HIS A 300 34.30 50.79 23.90
CA HIS A 300 34.47 51.34 25.25
C HIS A 300 35.93 51.21 25.73
N HIS A 301 36.56 50.06 25.46
CA HIS A 301 37.96 49.82 25.77
C HIS A 301 38.90 50.78 25.03
N GLN A 302 38.65 51.05 23.73
CA GLN A 302 39.43 52.06 22.98
C GLN A 302 39.32 53.46 23.59
N GLN A 303 38.12 53.87 24.04
CA GLN A 303 37.93 55.15 24.72
C GLN A 303 38.65 55.21 26.07
N GLU A 304 38.64 54.11 26.83
CA GLU A 304 39.33 54.00 28.11
C GLU A 304 40.85 54.11 27.94
N VAL A 305 41.44 53.35 27.01
CA VAL A 305 42.87 53.42 26.67
C VAL A 305 43.26 54.84 26.21
N MET A 306 42.41 55.47 25.38
CA MET A 306 42.65 56.83 24.91
C MET A 306 42.69 57.83 26.06
N ASN A 307 41.73 57.75 26.99
CA ASN A 307 41.72 58.60 28.20
C ASN A 307 42.94 58.34 29.09
N GLU A 308 43.35 57.08 29.25
CA GLU A 308 44.54 56.73 30.04
C GLU A 308 45.82 57.32 29.44
N ILE A 309 45.99 57.28 28.12
CA ILE A 309 47.13 57.88 27.42
C ILE A 309 47.17 59.38 27.65
N VAL A 310 46.05 60.08 27.45
CA VAL A 310 45.96 61.53 27.65
C VAL A 310 46.27 61.90 29.10
N GLN A 311 45.74 61.16 30.07
CA GLN A 311 45.98 61.43 31.49
C GLN A 311 47.44 61.21 31.90
N LYS A 312 48.06 60.08 31.48
CA LYS A 312 49.48 59.81 31.74
C LYS A 312 50.40 60.84 31.11
N MET A 313 50.07 61.29 29.90
CA MET A 313 50.83 62.33 29.22
C MET A 313 50.74 63.67 29.94
N GLY A 314 49.54 64.08 30.38
CA GLY A 314 49.35 65.29 31.19
C GLY A 314 50.18 65.27 32.49
N THR A 315 50.23 64.13 33.19
CA THR A 315 51.09 64.01 34.38
C THR A 315 52.59 64.08 34.08
N SER A 316 53.00 63.71 32.87
CA SER A 316 54.41 63.71 32.46
C SER A 316 54.93 65.11 32.13
N PHE A 317 54.06 66.04 31.71
CA PHE A 317 54.45 67.42 31.43
C PHE A 317 54.99 68.14 32.68
N HIS A 318 54.33 67.94 33.82
CA HIS A 318 54.79 68.45 35.11
C HIS A 318 56.16 67.85 35.51
N ILE A 319 56.46 66.60 35.15
CA ILE A 319 57.75 65.96 35.46
C ILE A 319 58.86 66.52 34.57
N LEU A 320 58.53 66.90 33.33
CA LEU A 320 59.47 67.42 32.34
C LEU A 320 59.70 68.94 32.44
N ASP A 321 59.03 69.62 33.39
CA ASP A 321 59.14 71.06 33.66
C ASP A 321 58.93 71.92 32.39
N MET A 322 57.91 71.53 31.61
CA MET A 322 57.59 72.18 30.35
C MET A 322 56.90 73.55 30.54
N THR A 323 57.01 74.41 29.53
CA THR A 323 56.27 75.68 29.51
C THR A 323 54.83 75.47 29.03
N GLN A 324 53.90 76.33 29.46
CA GLN A 324 52.48 76.29 29.06
C GLN A 324 52.29 76.16 27.54
N ASP A 325 53.04 76.94 26.75
CA ASP A 325 52.96 76.90 25.28
C ASP A 325 53.40 75.54 24.68
N GLN A 326 54.34 74.83 25.33
CA GLN A 326 54.79 73.51 24.89
C GLN A 326 53.78 72.42 25.28
N GLU A 327 53.16 72.54 26.45
CA GLU A 327 52.08 71.66 26.90
C GLU A 327 50.87 71.77 25.96
N ASP A 328 50.46 73.00 25.63
CA ASP A 328 49.35 73.26 24.73
C ASP A 328 49.62 72.68 23.33
N TYR A 329 50.83 72.89 22.79
CA TYR A 329 51.21 72.34 21.48
C TYR A 329 51.19 70.81 21.42
N LEU A 330 51.76 70.12 22.42
CA LEU A 330 51.78 68.65 22.46
C LEU A 330 50.40 68.07 22.73
N THR A 331 49.59 68.73 23.55
CA THR A 331 48.21 68.34 23.83
C THR A 331 47.36 68.41 22.56
N ASP A 332 47.50 69.48 21.78
CA ASP A 332 46.82 69.64 20.49
C ASP A 332 47.31 68.62 19.45
N LEU A 333 48.62 68.32 19.42
CA LEU A 333 49.18 67.33 18.50
C LEU A 333 48.61 65.93 18.77
N VAL A 334 48.54 65.53 20.04
CA VAL A 334 48.02 64.22 20.45
C VAL A 334 46.51 64.15 20.31
N HIS A 335 45.76 65.19 20.71
CA HIS A 335 44.33 65.25 20.42
C HIS A 335 44.05 65.21 18.91
N GLY A 336 44.86 65.89 18.10
CA GLY A 336 44.76 65.86 16.64
C GLY A 336 45.00 64.47 16.06
N ALA A 337 46.01 63.74 16.54
CA ALA A 337 46.31 62.38 16.11
C ALA A 337 45.23 61.38 16.55
N LEU A 338 44.77 61.47 17.80
CA LEU A 338 43.73 60.61 18.36
C LEU A 338 42.35 60.86 17.71
N LYS A 339 42.01 62.12 17.43
CA LYS A 339 40.77 62.50 16.72
C LYS A 339 40.79 62.09 15.24
N LYS A 340 41.97 61.90 14.64
CA LYS A 340 42.10 61.31 13.30
C LYS A 340 41.88 59.80 13.31
N HIS A 341 42.12 59.13 14.45
CA HIS A 341 41.77 57.72 14.66
C HIS A 341 40.28 57.51 14.99
N SER A 342 39.57 58.54 15.48
CA SER A 342 38.10 58.47 15.64
C SER A 342 37.33 58.46 14.31
N GLN A 343 37.99 58.55 13.15
CA GLN A 343 37.38 58.19 11.87
C GLN A 343 36.95 56.70 11.84
N ASP A 344 37.51 55.85 12.72
CA ASP A 344 37.07 54.48 12.94
C ASP A 344 35.66 54.40 13.56
N ASP A 345 35.10 55.46 14.16
CA ASP A 345 33.68 55.49 14.61
C ASP A 345 32.70 55.37 13.43
N ILE A 346 33.08 55.82 12.23
CA ILE A 346 32.28 55.64 11.01
C ILE A 346 32.28 54.16 10.61
N ASN A 347 33.43 53.48 10.73
CA ASN A 347 33.56 52.05 10.48
C ASN A 347 32.75 51.24 11.51
N PHE A 348 32.74 51.64 12.79
CA PHE A 348 31.92 50.98 13.81
C PHE A 348 30.42 51.15 13.58
N LEU A 349 29.98 52.34 13.16
CA LEU A 349 28.58 52.57 12.82
C LEU A 349 28.16 51.72 11.61
N GLU A 350 29.01 51.64 10.57
CA GLU A 350 28.77 50.83 9.38
C GLU A 350 28.74 49.33 9.71
N VAL A 351 29.67 48.82 10.52
CA VAL A 351 29.67 47.43 11.00
C VAL A 351 28.42 47.12 11.82
N THR A 352 28.01 48.04 12.72
CA THR A 352 26.79 47.84 13.52
C THR A 352 25.54 47.81 12.65
N GLN A 353 25.45 48.70 11.65
CA GLN A 353 24.36 48.69 10.67
C GLN A 353 24.33 47.41 9.81
N LEU A 354 25.49 46.87 9.42
CA LEU A 354 25.58 45.60 8.71
C LEU A 354 25.12 44.42 9.57
N LEU A 355 25.49 44.40 10.86
CA LEU A 355 25.04 43.37 11.80
C LEU A 355 23.53 43.45 12.05
N ASP A 356 22.96 44.66 12.18
CA ASP A 356 21.52 44.85 12.34
C ASP A 356 20.74 44.43 11.08
N LYS A 357 21.28 44.72 9.88
CA LYS A 357 20.73 44.20 8.62
C LYS A 357 20.75 42.67 8.58
N ALA A 358 21.86 42.04 8.99
CA ALA A 358 21.96 40.59 9.02
C ALA A 358 20.94 39.96 9.98
N LEU A 359 20.75 40.54 11.18
CA LEU A 359 19.71 40.10 12.11
C LEU A 359 18.30 40.19 11.50
N ASN A 360 17.98 41.33 10.89
CA ASN A 360 16.69 41.51 10.23
C ASN A 360 16.45 40.50 9.10
N SER A 361 17.49 40.19 8.31
CA SER A 361 17.39 39.16 7.26
C SER A 361 17.17 37.76 7.83
N VAL A 362 17.79 37.42 8.97
CA VAL A 362 17.56 36.14 9.66
C VAL A 362 16.12 36.07 10.20
N ASP A 363 15.63 37.15 10.81
CA ASP A 363 14.26 37.22 11.33
C ASP A 363 13.19 37.16 10.21
N GLN A 364 13.45 37.78 9.05
CA GLN A 364 12.58 37.64 7.87
C GLN A 364 12.51 36.20 7.35
N LEU A 365 13.64 35.49 7.29
CA LEU A 365 13.68 34.08 6.92
C LEU A 365 12.92 33.20 7.94
N GLN A 366 12.93 33.58 9.21
CA GLN A 366 12.19 32.89 10.26
C GLN A 366 10.67 33.08 10.10
N GLN A 367 10.22 34.29 9.76
CA GLN A 367 8.80 34.55 9.46
C GLN A 367 8.32 33.75 8.25
N LEU A 368 9.07 33.74 7.13
CA LEU A 368 8.72 32.95 5.95
C LEU A 368 8.61 31.44 6.23
N ASN A 369 9.49 30.90 7.08
CA ASN A 369 9.39 29.50 7.51
C ASN A 369 8.16 29.22 8.38
N THR A 370 7.67 30.22 9.12
CA THR A 370 6.51 30.10 10.02
C THR A 370 5.19 30.30 9.28
N GLU A 371 5.15 31.16 8.27
CA GLU A 371 3.97 31.36 7.41
C GLU A 371 3.69 30.14 6.54
N ASN A 372 4.73 29.47 6.02
CA ASN A 372 4.56 28.16 5.35
C ASN A 372 3.94 27.10 6.27
N ASP A 373 4.23 27.14 7.57
CA ASP A 373 3.60 26.22 8.54
C ASP A 373 2.13 26.56 8.81
N GLN A 374 1.70 27.80 8.57
CA GLN A 374 0.30 28.21 8.76
C GLN A 374 -0.54 27.98 7.52
N ILE A 375 -0.01 28.26 6.32
CA ILE A 375 -0.71 28.03 5.05
C ILE A 375 -1.07 26.54 4.90
N ASP A 376 -0.14 25.64 5.22
CA ASP A 376 -0.36 24.19 5.21
C ASP A 376 -1.38 23.71 6.26
N ASN A 377 -1.61 24.43 7.36
CA ASN A 377 -2.60 24.08 8.39
C ASN A 377 -4.01 24.66 8.12
N THR A 378 -4.17 25.58 7.17
CA THR A 378 -5.46 26.21 6.84
C THR A 378 -6.29 25.46 5.81
N TYR A 379 -5.70 24.49 5.09
CA TYR A 379 -6.45 23.63 4.15
C TYR A 379 -7.31 22.56 4.87
N ASP A 380 -7.29 22.55 6.21
CA ASP A 380 -7.87 21.49 7.07
C ASP A 380 -9.28 21.80 7.61
N ILE A 381 -9.97 22.86 7.16
CA ILE A 381 -11.27 23.24 7.77
C ILE A 381 -12.47 23.29 6.80
N ASP A 382 -12.29 23.51 5.50
CA ASP A 382 -13.44 23.86 4.64
C ASP A 382 -13.94 22.78 3.66
N ASP A 383 -13.25 21.64 3.47
CA ASP A 383 -13.62 20.68 2.41
C ASP A 383 -14.40 19.43 2.88
N GLU A 384 -14.72 19.27 4.18
CA GLU A 384 -15.49 18.11 4.66
C GLU A 384 -17.03 18.26 4.66
N ASP A 385 -17.59 19.47 4.42
CA ASP A 385 -19.04 19.71 4.60
C ASP A 385 -19.89 19.86 3.32
N GLU A 386 -19.31 19.78 2.12
CA GLU A 386 -20.09 19.83 0.86
C GLU A 386 -19.93 18.55 0.03
N LEU A 387 -20.61 17.47 0.42
CA LEU A 387 -21.13 16.45 -0.51
C LEU A 387 -22.04 15.45 0.25
N PHE A 388 -23.30 15.85 0.42
CA PHE A 388 -24.45 14.94 0.62
C PHE A 388 -25.29 14.88 -0.64
#